data_AF-A0A960H8R7-F1
#
_entry.id   AF-A0A960H8R7-F1
#
_cell.length_a   1.000
_cell.length_b   1.000
_cell.length_c   1.000
_cell.angle_alpha   90.00
_cell.angle_beta   90.00
_cell.angle_gamma   90.00
#
_symmetry.space_group_name_H-M   'P 1'
#
loop_
_entity.id
_entity.type
_entity.pdbx_description
1 polymer ?
#
loop_
_entity_poly.entity_id
_entity_poly.type
_entity_poly.pdbx_seq_one_letter_code
_entity_poly.pdbx_strand_id
1 'polypeptide(L)'
;MKTEGIPVADNAEAGQEHATLKYPGGELDLDIVHASEGADGIALGSLLAKTGYTTFDGGFVNTSATKSAITYIDGDAGILRYRGYPIEQLAEKSTFIEVSYLLIFGELPTAEQLAKFTTQIQRHTLLHEDLKRFFDGFPRNAHPMPVLSSA
;
A
#
# COMPACT_ATOMS: atom_id res chain seq x y z
N MET A 1 -18.34 10.37 16.48
CA MET A 1 -17.32 11.30 15.94
C MET A 1 -17.28 11.03 14.44
N LYS A 2 -17.59 12.03 13.62
CA LYS A 2 -18.07 11.87 12.25
C LYS A 2 -17.09 11.07 11.38
N THR A 3 -17.62 10.03 10.74
CA THR A 3 -17.00 9.30 9.63
C THR A 3 -17.03 10.20 8.40
N GLU A 4 -15.97 10.97 8.18
CA GLU A 4 -15.67 11.43 6.83
C GLU A 4 -14.96 10.27 6.14
N GLY A 5 -15.74 9.51 5.36
CA GLY A 5 -15.17 8.56 4.42
C GLY A 5 -14.20 9.32 3.55
N ILE A 6 -12.95 8.87 3.52
CA ILE A 6 -11.96 9.41 2.58
C ILE A 6 -12.52 9.11 1.20
N PRO A 7 -12.81 10.11 0.37
CA PRO A 7 -13.23 9.86 -0.98
C PRO A 7 -12.08 9.11 -1.66
N VAL A 8 -12.31 7.84 -1.97
CA VAL A 8 -11.62 7.22 -3.11
C VAL A 8 -12.10 8.05 -4.28
N ALA A 9 -11.28 9.04 -4.66
CA ALA A 9 -11.54 9.86 -5.82
C ALA A 9 -11.46 8.95 -7.05
N ASP A 10 -12.56 8.29 -7.39
CA ASP A 10 -13.00 8.13 -8.77
C ASP A 10 -13.38 9.52 -9.29
N ASN A 11 -12.43 10.46 -9.27
CA ASN A 11 -12.53 11.72 -9.98
C ASN A 11 -12.21 11.42 -11.45
N ALA A 12 -13.15 10.77 -12.12
CA ALA A 12 -13.39 11.10 -13.51
C ALA A 12 -13.80 12.59 -13.50
N GLU A 13 -13.07 13.43 -14.22
CA GLU A 13 -13.21 14.90 -14.31
C GLU A 13 -12.28 15.73 -13.40
N ALA A 14 -10.98 15.42 -13.38
CA ALA A 14 -9.98 16.48 -13.28
C ALA A 14 -9.63 16.94 -14.70
N GLY A 15 -9.53 18.26 -14.92
CA GLY A 15 -9.18 18.83 -16.23
C GLY A 15 -7.95 18.14 -16.80
N GLN A 16 -7.93 17.92 -18.12
CA GLN A 16 -6.84 17.26 -18.83
C GLN A 16 -5.57 18.12 -18.78
N GLU A 17 -4.87 18.07 -17.64
CA GLU A 17 -3.55 18.62 -17.48
C GLU A 17 -2.55 17.62 -18.05
N HIS A 18 -1.78 18.09 -19.02
CA HIS A 18 -0.79 17.28 -19.71
C HIS A 18 0.60 17.83 -19.43
N ALA A 19 1.56 16.93 -19.21
CA ALA A 19 2.97 17.23 -19.19
C ALA A 19 3.57 16.94 -20.57
N THR A 20 4.21 17.94 -21.18
CA THR A 20 4.89 17.75 -22.47
C THR A 20 6.34 17.31 -22.25
N LEU A 21 6.68 16.11 -22.71
CA LEU A 21 8.04 15.58 -22.72
C LEU A 21 8.70 15.87 -24.07
N LYS A 22 9.78 16.66 -24.07
CA LYS A 22 10.61 16.91 -25.26
C LYS A 22 11.80 15.96 -25.29
N TYR A 23 11.98 15.26 -26.42
CA TYR A 23 13.08 14.32 -26.64
C TYR A 23 13.67 14.51 -28.04
N PRO A 24 14.86 13.96 -28.37
CA PRO A 24 15.52 14.19 -29.65
C PRO A 24 14.72 13.81 -30.90
N GLY A 25 13.62 13.04 -30.75
CA GLY A 25 12.75 12.58 -31.83
C GLY A 25 11.34 13.21 -31.84
N GLY A 26 11.06 14.21 -30.99
CA GLY A 26 9.77 14.91 -30.99
C GLY A 26 9.30 15.38 -29.61
N GLU A 27 8.02 15.75 -29.55
CA GLU A 27 7.32 16.10 -28.31
C GLU A 27 6.20 15.08 -28.07
N LEU A 28 6.01 14.67 -26.82
CA LEU A 28 4.94 13.76 -26.42
C LEU A 28 4.21 14.35 -25.21
N ASP A 29 2.90 14.47 -25.34
CA ASP A 29 2.03 14.81 -24.22
C ASP A 29 1.71 13.56 -23.39
N LEU A 30 1.88 13.69 -22.08
CA LEU A 30 1.66 12.66 -21.08
C LEU A 30 0.61 13.15 -20.09
N ASP A 31 -0.28 12.26 -19.67
CA ASP A 31 -1.36 12.61 -18.74
C ASP A 31 -0.81 12.74 -17.32
N ILE A 32 -1.31 13.74 -16.57
CA ILE A 32 -1.04 13.87 -15.14
C ILE A 32 -2.10 13.10 -14.35
N VAL A 33 -1.63 12.30 -13.41
CA VAL A 33 -2.44 11.53 -12.47
C VAL A 33 -2.35 12.21 -11.12
N HIS A 34 -3.43 12.87 -10.71
CA HIS A 34 -3.46 13.58 -9.44
C HIS A 34 -3.52 12.62 -8.25
N ALA A 35 -2.73 12.92 -7.23
CA ALA A 35 -2.77 12.24 -5.94
C ALA A 35 -3.73 12.98 -4.98
N SER A 36 -4.43 12.24 -4.12
CA SER A 36 -5.28 12.85 -3.09
C SER A 36 -4.44 13.57 -2.01
N GLU A 37 -3.27 13.03 -1.69
CA GLU A 37 -2.25 13.65 -0.85
C GLU A 37 -0.86 13.31 -1.43
N GLY A 38 0.06 14.28 -1.44
CA GLY A 38 1.43 14.11 -1.94
C GLY A 38 1.66 14.62 -3.36
N ALA A 39 2.64 14.03 -4.04
CA ALA A 39 3.06 14.44 -5.38
C ALA A 39 2.22 13.76 -6.47
N ASP A 40 1.88 14.52 -7.50
CA ASP A 40 1.20 14.01 -8.69
C ASP A 40 2.15 13.15 -9.54
N GLY A 41 1.57 12.15 -10.20
CA GLY A 41 2.31 11.23 -11.07
C GLY A 41 2.14 11.59 -12.55
N ILE A 42 3.17 11.40 -13.36
CA ILE A 42 3.07 11.50 -14.82
C ILE A 42 2.88 10.09 -15.39
N ALA A 43 1.84 9.86 -16.20
CA ALA A 43 1.52 8.55 -16.75
C ALA A 43 2.41 8.20 -17.94
N LEU A 44 3.36 7.26 -17.74
CA LEU A 44 4.35 6.86 -18.75
C LEU A 44 3.93 5.69 -19.66
N GLY A 45 2.70 5.16 -19.52
CA GLY A 45 2.31 3.87 -20.10
C GLY A 45 2.50 3.71 -21.61
N SER A 46 2.42 4.80 -22.39
CA SER A 46 2.61 4.78 -23.85
C SER A 46 3.99 5.27 -24.32
N LEU A 47 4.91 5.58 -23.39
CA LEU A 47 6.20 6.20 -23.68
C LEU A 47 7.05 5.35 -24.62
N LEU A 48 7.25 4.07 -24.29
CA LEU A 48 8.08 3.16 -25.10
C LEU A 48 7.51 2.98 -26.51
N ALA A 49 6.19 2.80 -26.62
CA ALA A 49 5.53 2.55 -27.90
C ALA A 49 5.59 3.75 -28.86
N LYS A 50 5.52 4.98 -28.32
CA LYS A 50 5.51 6.21 -29.13
C LYS A 50 6.90 6.77 -29.40
N THR A 51 7.83 6.63 -28.44
CA THR A 51 9.14 7.31 -28.49
C THR A 51 10.31 6.37 -28.71
N GLY A 52 10.16 5.08 -28.41
CA GLY A 52 11.26 4.12 -28.37
C GLY A 52 12.19 4.27 -27.16
N TYR A 53 11.91 5.19 -26.24
CA TYR A 53 12.70 5.44 -25.03
C TYR A 53 12.05 4.86 -23.78
N THR A 54 12.88 4.56 -22.78
CA THR A 54 12.46 4.14 -21.42
C THR A 54 12.97 5.13 -20.40
N THR A 55 12.30 5.21 -19.24
CA THR A 55 12.83 5.93 -18.10
C THR A 55 13.88 5.07 -17.41
N PHE A 56 15.01 5.68 -17.05
CA PHE A 56 16.05 5.04 -16.28
C PHE A 56 16.05 5.64 -14.87
N ASP A 57 15.51 4.89 -13.91
CA ASP A 57 15.42 5.28 -12.50
C ASP A 57 15.90 4.11 -11.63
N GLY A 58 17.20 4.14 -11.30
CA GLY A 58 17.84 3.08 -10.52
C GLY A 58 17.24 3.00 -9.12
N GLY A 59 16.48 1.94 -8.86
CA GLY A 59 15.85 1.70 -7.56
C GLY A 59 14.45 2.31 -7.39
N PHE A 60 13.83 2.81 -8.45
CA PHE A 60 12.44 3.34 -8.45
C PHE A 60 12.22 4.51 -7.48
N VAL A 61 13.24 5.33 -7.24
CA VAL A 61 13.16 6.44 -6.26
C VAL A 61 12.14 7.50 -6.70
N ASN A 62 11.98 7.72 -8.00
CA ASN A 62 11.09 8.73 -8.59
C ASN A 62 9.91 8.10 -9.34
N THR A 63 9.78 6.78 -9.29
CA THR A 63 8.79 6.03 -10.08
C THR A 63 7.70 5.47 -9.18
N SER A 64 6.51 6.05 -9.27
CA SER A 64 5.30 5.51 -8.62
C SER A 64 4.76 4.32 -9.41
N ALA A 65 4.99 3.11 -8.90
CA ALA A 65 4.60 1.87 -9.58
C ALA A 65 3.12 1.50 -9.44
N THR A 66 2.44 1.97 -8.37
CA THR A 66 1.04 1.61 -8.11
C THR A 66 0.28 2.74 -7.43
N LYS A 67 -1.05 2.74 -7.59
CA LYS A 67 -1.97 3.59 -6.82
C LYS A 67 -2.37 2.84 -5.55
N SER A 68 -2.23 3.47 -4.39
CA SER A 68 -2.60 2.88 -3.11
C SER A 68 -3.28 3.91 -2.23
N ALA A 69 -4.34 3.48 -1.53
CA ALA A 69 -5.06 4.26 -0.53
C ALA A 69 -4.87 3.67 0.89
N ILE A 70 -3.76 2.96 1.12
CA ILE A 70 -3.50 2.24 2.38
C ILE A 70 -2.67 3.09 3.34
N THR A 71 -1.48 3.51 2.92
CA THR A 71 -0.53 4.22 3.78
C THR A 71 -0.02 5.44 3.04
N TYR A 72 0.03 6.57 3.76
CA TYR A 72 0.68 7.79 3.31
C TYR A 72 1.87 8.09 4.20
N ILE A 73 2.98 8.47 3.57
CA ILE A 73 4.25 8.80 4.23
C ILE A 73 4.76 10.10 3.64
N ASP A 74 5.05 11.06 4.51
CA ASP A 74 5.81 12.26 4.19
C ASP A 74 7.03 12.30 5.11
N GLY A 75 8.21 12.07 4.53
CA GLY A 75 9.47 12.03 5.28
C GLY A 75 9.95 13.41 5.75
N ASP A 76 9.61 14.47 5.01
CA ASP A 76 10.05 15.83 5.33
C ASP A 76 9.21 16.42 6.47
N ALA A 77 7.90 16.16 6.45
CA ALA A 77 6.99 16.53 7.52
C ALA A 77 6.98 15.53 8.70
N GLY A 78 7.58 14.35 8.53
CA GLY A 78 7.58 13.28 9.53
C GLY A 78 6.19 12.66 9.77
N ILE A 79 5.36 12.61 8.73
CA ILE A 79 3.97 12.14 8.82
C ILE A 79 3.88 10.68 8.35
N LEU A 80 3.29 9.82 9.17
CA LEU A 80 2.90 8.46 8.80
C LEU A 80 1.42 8.25 9.12
N ARG A 81 0.63 7.86 8.12
CA ARG A 81 -0.81 7.64 8.27
C ARG A 81 -1.24 6.30 7.68
N TYR A 82 -2.09 5.58 8.41
CA TYR A 82 -2.79 4.39 7.90
C TYR A 82 -4.25 4.72 7.64
N ARG A 83 -4.71 4.57 6.40
CA ARG A 83 -6.07 4.94 5.96
C ARG A 83 -6.47 6.35 6.43
N GLY A 84 -5.52 7.30 6.39
CA GLY A 84 -5.69 8.68 6.85
C GLY A 84 -5.53 8.93 8.34
N TYR A 85 -5.47 7.90 9.19
CA TYR A 85 -5.27 8.07 10.63
C TYR A 85 -3.78 8.20 10.97
N PRO A 86 -3.36 9.22 11.74
CA PRO A 86 -1.98 9.35 12.23
C PRO A 86 -1.55 8.14 13.05
N ILE A 87 -0.29 7.71 12.87
CA ILE A 87 0.24 6.52 13.54
C ILE A 87 0.25 6.66 15.07
N GLU A 88 0.47 7.87 15.59
CA GLU A 88 0.50 8.16 17.03
C GLU A 88 -0.86 7.85 17.66
N GLN A 89 -1.93 8.23 16.97
CA GLN A 89 -3.29 7.96 17.44
C GLN A 89 -3.59 6.46 17.46
N LEU A 90 -3.18 5.73 16.43
CA LEU A 90 -3.38 4.28 16.35
C LEU A 90 -2.55 3.54 17.41
N ALA A 91 -1.33 4.00 17.67
CA ALA A 91 -0.44 3.41 18.66
C ALA A 91 -0.96 3.60 20.09
N GLU A 92 -1.53 4.76 20.41
CA GLU A 92 -2.04 5.04 21.77
C GLU A 92 -3.44 4.48 22.03
N LYS A 93 -4.32 4.46 21.02
CA LYS A 93 -5.76 4.24 21.22
C LYS A 93 -6.30 2.95 20.62
N SER A 94 -5.54 2.28 19.75
CA SER A 94 -6.01 1.11 19.01
C SER A 94 -5.18 -0.13 19.31
N THR A 95 -5.74 -1.29 18.96
CA THR A 95 -5.06 -2.59 19.11
C THR A 95 -4.53 -3.10 17.77
N PHE A 96 -3.55 -4.01 17.79
CA PHE A 96 -3.00 -4.60 16.57
C PHE A 96 -4.07 -5.26 15.68
N ILE A 97 -5.06 -5.92 16.28
CA ILE A 97 -6.15 -6.59 15.55
C ILE A 97 -7.06 -5.56 14.87
N GLU A 98 -7.34 -4.45 15.55
CA GLU A 98 -8.13 -3.34 15.00
C GLU A 98 -7.41 -2.64 13.84
N VAL A 99 -6.10 -2.39 13.97
CA VAL A 99 -5.27 -1.83 12.90
C VAL A 99 -5.17 -2.79 11.71
N SER A 100 -5.04 -4.10 11.97
CA SER A 100 -5.05 -5.12 10.91
C SER A 100 -6.37 -5.11 10.15
N TYR A 101 -7.50 -4.98 10.85
CA TYR A 101 -8.81 -4.82 10.24
C TYR A 101 -8.87 -3.55 9.38
N LEU A 102 -8.42 -2.41 9.90
CA LEU A 102 -8.36 -1.14 9.19
C LEU A 102 -7.56 -1.22 7.88
N LEU A 103 -6.39 -1.88 7.91
CA LEU A 103 -5.56 -2.02 6.73
C LEU A 103 -6.22 -2.88 5.65
N ILE A 104 -6.83 -4.01 6.05
CA ILE A 104 -7.50 -4.96 5.15
C ILE A 104 -8.79 -4.37 4.56
N PHE A 105 -9.67 -3.85 5.41
CA PHE A 105 -11.03 -3.45 5.02
C PHE A 105 -11.17 -1.95 4.71
N GLY A 106 -10.20 -1.13 5.10
CA GLY A 106 -10.18 0.30 4.83
C GLY A 106 -10.93 1.18 5.83
N GLU A 107 -11.68 0.58 6.77
CA GLU A 107 -12.48 1.30 7.76
C GLU A 107 -12.24 0.77 9.18
N LEU A 108 -12.52 1.60 10.18
CA LEU A 108 -12.46 1.19 11.58
C LEU A 108 -13.62 0.21 11.90
N PRO A 109 -13.34 -0.92 12.58
CA PRO A 109 -14.36 -1.90 12.87
C PRO A 109 -15.35 -1.39 13.94
N THR A 110 -16.60 -1.83 13.84
CA THR A 110 -17.54 -1.72 14.98
C THR A 110 -17.18 -2.75 16.06
N ALA A 111 -17.68 -2.56 17.29
CA ALA A 111 -17.41 -3.50 18.39
C ALA A 111 -17.80 -4.95 18.07
N GLU A 112 -18.91 -5.15 17.35
CA GLU A 112 -19.36 -6.47 16.90
C GLU A 112 -18.43 -7.06 15.81
N GLN A 113 -18.02 -6.23 14.84
CA GLN A 113 -17.08 -6.66 13.79
C GLN A 113 -15.72 -7.02 14.38
N LEU A 114 -15.21 -6.22 15.32
CA LEU A 114 -13.96 -6.48 16.01
C LEU A 114 -14.01 -7.79 16.81
N ALA A 115 -15.09 -8.03 17.56
CA ALA A 115 -15.26 -9.28 18.31
C ALA A 115 -15.33 -10.51 17.37
N LYS A 116 -16.06 -10.38 16.25
CA LYS A 116 -16.15 -11.43 15.23
C LYS A 116 -14.81 -11.68 14.55
N PHE A 117 -14.07 -10.64 14.21
CA PHE A 117 -12.75 -10.75 13.57
C PHE A 117 -11.73 -11.36 14.51
N THR A 118 -11.70 -10.91 15.77
CA THR A 118 -10.86 -11.48 16.83
C THR A 118 -11.13 -12.97 17.01
N THR A 119 -12.42 -13.36 17.10
CA THR A 119 -12.82 -14.77 17.23
C THR A 119 -12.40 -15.59 16.01
N GLN A 120 -12.52 -15.03 14.81
CA GLN A 120 -12.07 -15.70 13.58
C GLN A 120 -10.57 -15.94 13.59
N ILE A 121 -9.76 -14.92 13.94
CA ILE A 121 -8.30 -15.07 14.05
C ILE A 121 -7.97 -16.16 15.08
N GLN A 122 -8.54 -16.07 16.28
CA GLN A 122 -8.29 -17.02 17.37
C GLN A 122 -8.62 -18.48 16.99
N ARG A 123 -9.66 -18.71 16.18
CA ARG A 123 -10.01 -20.05 15.72
C ARG A 123 -9.04 -20.61 14.68
N HIS A 124 -8.33 -19.75 13.95
CA HIS A 124 -7.40 -20.14 12.89
C HIS A 124 -5.92 -20.01 13.29
N THR A 125 -5.61 -19.86 14.58
CA THR A 125 -4.21 -19.86 15.05
C THR A 125 -3.60 -21.26 15.13
N LEU A 126 -4.43 -22.30 15.15
CA LEU A 126 -3.97 -23.69 15.21
C LEU A 126 -3.44 -24.12 13.83
N LEU A 127 -2.17 -24.52 13.79
CA LEU A 127 -1.56 -25.07 12.60
C LEU A 127 -1.89 -26.56 12.47
N HIS A 128 -2.01 -27.05 11.23
CA HIS A 128 -2.16 -28.48 10.97
C HIS A 128 -0.92 -29.24 11.47
N GLU A 129 -1.10 -30.42 12.09
CA GLU A 129 0.02 -31.19 12.67
C GLU A 129 1.07 -31.59 11.62
N ASP A 130 0.67 -31.79 10.37
CA ASP A 130 1.61 -32.05 9.28
C ASP A 130 2.53 -30.85 9.00
N LEU A 131 2.02 -29.62 9.11
CA LEU A 131 2.84 -28.41 8.99
C LEU A 131 3.80 -28.29 10.18
N LYS A 132 3.36 -28.70 11.37
CA LYS A 132 4.25 -28.76 12.54
C LYS A 132 5.40 -29.74 12.34
N ARG A 133 5.12 -30.94 11.81
CA ARG A 133 6.15 -31.94 11.47
C ARG A 133 7.07 -31.48 10.34
N PHE A 134 6.58 -30.65 9.42
CA PHE A 134 7.42 -30.04 8.40
C PHE A 134 8.55 -29.20 9.01
N PHE A 135 8.29 -28.51 10.13
CA PHE A 135 9.32 -27.76 10.86
C PHE A 135 10.41 -28.65 11.49
N ASP A 136 10.10 -29.90 11.83
CA ASP A 136 11.09 -30.85 12.36
C ASP A 136 12.15 -31.25 11.31
N GLY A 137 11.88 -31.03 10.02
CA GLY A 137 12.80 -31.27 8.92
C GLY A 137 13.94 -30.24 8.81
N PHE A 138 13.81 -29.07 9.44
CA PHE A 138 14.85 -28.05 9.41
C PHE A 138 15.96 -28.33 10.43
N PRO A 139 17.21 -27.93 10.14
CA PRO A 139 18.27 -27.90 11.14
C PRO A 139 17.86 -27.10 12.37
N ARG A 140 18.23 -27.54 13.58
CA ARG A 140 17.91 -26.86 14.84
C ARG A 140 18.43 -25.42 14.94
N ASN A 141 19.40 -25.05 14.12
CA ASN A 141 20.01 -23.72 14.04
C ASN A 141 19.65 -22.99 12.74
N ALA A 142 18.62 -23.44 12.01
CA ALA A 142 18.15 -22.74 10.83
C ALA A 142 17.71 -21.31 11.20
N HIS A 143 18.07 -20.36 10.35
CA HIS A 143 17.65 -18.98 10.56
C HIS A 143 16.11 -18.89 10.42
N PRO A 144 15.39 -18.14 11.28
CA PRO A 144 13.92 -18.10 11.26
C PRO A 144 13.32 -17.63 9.92
N MET A 145 13.99 -16.71 9.22
CA MET A 145 13.49 -16.19 7.93
C MET A 145 13.41 -17.26 6.81
N PRO A 146 14.46 -18.07 6.55
CA PRO A 146 14.35 -19.23 5.65
C PRO A 146 13.25 -20.21 6.03
N VAL A 147 13.06 -20.46 7.33
CA VAL A 147 12.04 -21.37 7.85
C VAL A 147 10.63 -20.82 7.55
N LEU A 148 10.41 -19.52 7.76
CA LEU A 148 9.16 -18.84 7.41
C LEU A 148 8.90 -18.81 5.89
N SER A 149 9.94 -18.59 5.08
CA SER A 149 9.79 -18.54 3.62
C SER A 149 9.52 -19.90 2.97
N SER A 150 9.81 -21.00 3.67
CA SER A 150 9.68 -22.37 3.14
C SER A 150 8.37 -23.05 3.54
N ALA A 151 7.70 -22.56 4.58
CA ALA A 151 6.44 -23.08 5.12
C ALA A 151 5.23 -22.34 4.53
#